data_AF-A0A9X1Y4F9-F1
#
_entry.id   AF-A0A9X1Y4F9-F1
#
_cell.length_a   1.000
_cell.length_b   1.000
_cell.length_c   1.000
_cell.angle_alpha   90.00
_cell.angle_beta   90.00
_cell.angle_gamma   90.00
#
_symmetry.space_group_name_H-M   'P 1'
#
loop_
_entity.id
_entity.type
_entity.pdbx_description
1 polymer ?
#
loop_
_entity_poly.entity_id
_entity_poly.type
_entity_poly.pdbx_seq_one_letter_code
_entity_poly.pdbx_strand_id
1 'polypeptide(L)'
;MIDNESLYFVEVDGVARLLALDVNVAEESGKTRLTYFDTNRDRTFNGKVIEENPSGFTFVSEHKQTHHFRLATASEFDRDWRIGGIEGSAPNFNTDDELHAWYRKIFLGL
;
A
#
# COMPACT_ATOMS: atom_id res chain seq x y z
N MET A 1 12.28 -6.93 0.20
CA MET A 1 12.46 -5.87 -0.81
C MET A 1 11.11 -5.25 -1.04
N ILE A 2 11.04 -3.93 -0.92
CA ILE A 2 9.86 -3.14 -1.29
C ILE A 2 9.67 -3.23 -2.80
N ASP A 3 8.46 -3.53 -3.23
CA ASP A 3 8.08 -3.72 -4.62
C ASP A 3 7.10 -2.62 -5.03
N ASN A 4 7.48 -1.82 -6.01
CA ASN A 4 6.67 -0.69 -6.51
C ASN A 4 5.47 -1.14 -7.35
N GLU A 5 5.42 -2.42 -7.73
CA GLU A 5 4.29 -3.04 -8.43
C GLU A 5 3.25 -3.63 -7.48
N SER A 6 3.61 -3.82 -6.21
CA SER A 6 2.74 -4.47 -5.25
C SER A 6 1.69 -3.53 -4.64
N LEU A 7 0.51 -4.08 -4.34
CA LEU A 7 -0.50 -3.45 -3.48
C LEU A 7 -0.20 -3.73 -2.01
N TYR A 8 -0.28 -2.70 -1.17
CA TYR A 8 -0.05 -2.84 0.27
C TYR A 8 -1.27 -2.45 1.09
N PHE A 9 -1.54 -3.23 2.15
CA PHE A 9 -2.31 -2.73 3.29
C PHE A 9 -1.41 -1.85 4.15
N VAL A 10 -1.93 -0.70 4.54
CA VAL A 10 -1.24 0.26 5.40
C VAL A 10 -2.02 0.44 6.68
N GLU A 11 -1.41 0.14 7.81
CA GLU A 11 -1.97 0.48 9.12
C GLU A 11 -1.33 1.77 9.64
N VAL A 12 -2.15 2.80 9.89
CA VAL A 12 -1.70 4.09 10.43
C VAL A 12 -2.00 4.15 11.92
N ASP A 13 -0.96 4.34 12.72
CA ASP A 13 -1.02 4.48 14.19
C ASP A 13 -1.86 3.38 14.88
N GLY A 14 -1.88 2.17 14.33
CA GLY A 14 -2.59 1.01 14.89
C GLY A 14 -4.10 0.96 14.64
N VAL A 15 -4.66 1.91 13.87
CA VAL A 15 -6.13 2.11 13.81
C VAL A 15 -6.70 2.08 12.39
N ALA A 16 -6.07 2.76 11.43
CA ALA A 16 -6.65 2.90 10.10
C ALA A 16 -5.96 1.97 9.11
N ARG A 17 -6.72 1.08 8.47
CA ARG A 17 -6.25 0.34 7.30
C ARG A 17 -6.50 1.19 6.05
N LEU A 18 -5.50 1.31 5.19
CA LEU A 18 -5.57 1.93 3.87
C LEU A 18 -5.01 0.97 2.82
N LEU A 19 -5.26 1.28 1.55
CA LEU A 19 -4.61 0.64 0.42
C LEU A 19 -3.62 1.63 -0.20
N ALA A 20 -2.39 1.17 -0.42
CA ALA A 20 -1.33 1.98 -1.00
C ALA A 20 -0.84 1.40 -2.33
N LEU A 21 -0.68 2.28 -3.31
CA LEU A 21 -0.09 2.01 -4.62
C LEU A 21 1.11 2.93 -4.87
N ASP A 22 1.84 2.61 -5.95
CA ASP A 22 2.96 3.40 -6.48
C ASP A 22 4.00 3.72 -5.40
N VAL A 23 4.42 2.68 -4.69
CA VAL A 23 5.43 2.77 -3.63
C VAL A 23 6.78 3.00 -4.28
N ASN A 24 7.19 4.26 -4.37
CA ASN A 24 8.47 4.66 -4.93
C ASN A 24 9.52 4.75 -3.82
N VAL A 25 10.63 4.05 -4.00
CA VAL A 25 11.76 4.03 -3.07
C VAL A 25 12.95 4.69 -3.73
N ALA A 26 13.47 5.75 -3.10
CA ALA A 26 14.65 6.47 -3.55
C ALA A 26 15.70 6.51 -2.44
N GLU A 27 16.94 6.17 -2.77
CA GLU A 27 18.06 6.39 -1.86
C GLU A 27 18.61 7.81 -2.05
N GLU A 28 18.55 8.62 -0.99
CA GLU A 28 19.11 9.97 -0.98
C GLU A 28 20.02 10.14 0.23
N SER A 29 21.32 10.31 -0.03
CA SER A 29 22.35 10.54 1.01
C SER A 29 22.37 9.48 2.13
N GLY A 30 22.23 8.19 1.77
CA GLY A 30 22.23 7.08 2.73
C GLY A 30 20.93 6.94 3.53
N LYS A 31 19.85 7.61 3.10
CA LYS A 31 18.51 7.46 3.65
C LYS A 31 17.56 6.95 2.57
N THR A 32 16.79 5.93 2.90
CA THR A 32 15.71 5.41 2.05
C THR A 32 14.48 6.30 2.22
N ARG A 33 14.24 7.16 1.23
CA ARG A 33 12.97 7.89 1.11
C ARG A 33 11.94 7.02 0.42
N LEU A 34 10.71 7.12 0.90
CA LEU A 34 9.58 6.43 0.32
C LEU A 34 8.46 7.42 0.07
N THR A 35 7.87 7.31 -1.11
CA THR A 35 6.63 7.99 -1.48
C THR A 35 5.60 6.92 -1.84
N TYR A 36 4.36 7.08 -1.40
CA TYR A 36 3.28 6.21 -1.83
C TYR A 36 1.98 6.99 -2.00
N PHE A 37 1.10 6.46 -2.83
CA PHE A 37 -0.24 6.99 -3.07
C PHE A 37 -1.29 6.18 -2.31
N ASP A 38 -2.02 6.82 -1.41
CA ASP A 38 -3.19 6.27 -0.72
C ASP A 38 -4.40 6.39 -1.64
N THR A 39 -4.85 5.26 -2.16
CA THR A 39 -5.93 5.18 -3.14
C THR A 39 -7.31 5.44 -2.53
N ASN A 40 -7.48 5.31 -1.21
CA ASN A 40 -8.76 5.59 -0.56
C ASN A 40 -8.97 7.08 -0.32
N ARG A 41 -7.86 7.81 -0.04
CA ARG A 41 -7.92 9.24 0.29
C ARG A 41 -7.52 10.14 -0.87
N ASP A 42 -7.04 9.56 -1.97
CA ASP A 42 -6.49 10.28 -3.13
C ASP A 42 -5.38 11.25 -2.68
N ARG A 43 -4.38 10.71 -1.96
CA ARG A 43 -3.30 11.50 -1.34
C ARG A 43 -1.95 10.80 -1.42
N THR A 44 -0.91 11.59 -1.66
CA THR A 44 0.48 11.14 -1.62
C THR A 44 1.12 11.42 -0.26
N PHE A 45 1.88 10.46 0.24
CA PHE A 45 2.66 10.57 1.48
C PHE A 45 4.14 10.44 1.19
N ASN A 46 4.95 11.25 1.88
CA ASN A 46 6.41 11.21 1.82
C ASN A 46 7.00 10.93 3.21
N GLY A 47 8.15 10.28 3.25
CA GLY A 47 8.83 9.96 4.49
C GLY A 47 9.99 9.00 4.30
N LYS A 48 10.25 8.19 5.33
CA LYS A 48 11.39 7.27 5.37
C LYS A 48 10.99 5.89 5.85
N VAL A 49 11.64 4.88 5.28
CA VAL A 49 11.58 3.50 5.80
C VAL A 49 12.49 3.41 7.02
N ILE A 50 11.99 2.82 8.10
CA ILE A 50 12.76 2.62 9.34
C ILE A 50 13.01 1.14 9.65
N GLU A 51 12.21 0.24 9.08
CA GLU A 51 12.36 -1.20 9.21
C GLU A 51 11.80 -1.87 7.96
N GLU A 52 12.46 -2.94 7.50
CA GLU A 52 11.98 -3.79 6.41
C GLU A 52 12.17 -5.25 6.80
N ASN A 53 11.17 -6.07 6.53
CA ASN A 53 11.21 -7.52 6.71
C ASN A 53 10.48 -8.23 5.55
N PRO A 54 10.56 -9.56 5.43
CA PRO A 54 9.92 -10.28 4.32
C PRO A 54 8.39 -10.10 4.24
N SER A 55 7.74 -9.73 5.34
CA SER A 55 6.30 -9.54 5.40
C SER A 55 5.87 -8.10 5.11
N GLY A 56 6.80 -7.14 5.03
CA GLY A 56 6.46 -5.74 4.82
C GLY A 56 7.50 -4.77 5.39
N PHE A 57 7.08 -3.53 5.64
CA PHE A 57 8.00 -2.49 6.11
C PHE A 57 7.28 -1.47 6.99
N THR A 58 8.05 -0.80 7.84
CA THR A 58 7.58 0.32 8.65
C THR A 58 8.12 1.62 8.10
N PHE A 59 7.22 2.58 7.91
CA PHE A 59 7.49 3.89 7.36
C PHE A 59 7.08 4.96 8.37
N VAL A 60 7.85 6.04 8.44
CA VAL A 60 7.50 7.25 9.20
C VAL A 60 7.33 8.41 8.24
N SER A 61 6.12 8.99 8.21
CA SER A 61 5.80 10.13 7.36
C SER A 61 6.51 11.40 7.82
N GLU A 62 6.56 12.42 6.96
CA GLU A 62 7.06 13.76 7.31
C GLU A 62 6.28 14.39 8.49
N HIS A 63 5.02 14.00 8.69
CA HIS A 63 4.19 14.41 9.81
C HIS A 63 4.40 13.56 11.08
N LYS A 64 5.42 12.70 11.10
CA LYS A 64 5.77 11.81 12.22
C LYS A 64 4.70 10.76 12.55
N GLN A 65 3.87 10.40 11.58
CA GLN A 65 2.93 9.28 11.73
C GLN A 65 3.62 7.98 11.36
N THR A 66 3.31 6.91 12.08
CA THR A 66 3.89 5.58 11.80
C THR A 66 2.91 4.77 10.98
N HIS A 67 3.39 4.29 9.84
CA HIS A 67 2.61 3.51 8.91
C HIS A 67 3.26 2.13 8.77
N HIS A 68 2.48 1.08 8.96
CA HIS A 68 2.93 -0.30 8.80
C HIS A 68 2.38 -0.86 7.50
N PHE A 69 3.28 -1.18 6.58
CA PHE A 69 2.96 -1.73 5.27
C PHE A 69 3.07 -3.24 5.31
N ARG A 70 2.10 -3.90 4.68
CA ARG A 70 2.11 -5.34 4.47
C ARG A 70 1.52 -5.64 3.09
N LEU A 71 2.10 -6.61 2.40
CA LEU A 71 1.58 -7.04 1.10
C LEU A 71 0.11 -7.41 1.21
N ALA A 72 -0.70 -6.88 0.30
CA ALA A 72 -2.11 -7.20 0.24
C ALA A 72 -2.31 -8.57 -0.40
N THR A 73 -3.10 -9.42 0.23
CA THR A 73 -3.50 -10.71 -0.34
C THR A 73 -4.96 -10.65 -0.81
N ALA A 74 -5.28 -11.42 -1.85
CA ALA A 74 -6.66 -11.55 -2.36
C ALA A 74 -7.64 -11.95 -1.24
N SER A 75 -7.22 -12.87 -0.38
CA SER A 75 -8.05 -13.37 0.73
C SER A 75 -8.40 -12.28 1.75
N GLU A 76 -7.43 -11.42 2.09
CA GLU A 76 -7.65 -10.34 3.06
C GLU A 76 -8.38 -9.16 2.46
N PHE A 77 -8.14 -8.88 1.18
CA PHE A 77 -8.89 -7.88 0.43
C PHE A 77 -10.38 -8.25 0.39
N ASP A 78 -10.71 -9.51 0.09
CA ASP A 78 -12.08 -10.00 0.07
C ASP A 78 -12.77 -9.95 1.43
N ARG A 79 -12.03 -10.21 2.51
CA ARG A 79 -12.53 -10.20 3.88
C ARG A 79 -12.75 -8.78 4.41
N ASP A 80 -11.77 -7.91 4.26
CA ASP A 80 -11.70 -6.65 5.00
C ASP A 80 -12.06 -5.42 4.14
N TRP A 81 -11.94 -5.49 2.80
CA TRP A 81 -12.01 -4.32 1.93
C TRP A 81 -13.14 -4.34 0.91
N ARG A 82 -13.43 -5.51 0.33
CA ARG A 82 -14.51 -5.67 -0.67
C ARG A 82 -15.87 -5.20 -0.15
N ILE A 83 -16.09 -5.26 1.18
CA ILE A 83 -17.37 -4.95 1.82
C ILE A 83 -17.50 -3.45 2.17
N GLY A 84 -16.39 -2.68 2.22
CA GLY A 84 -16.38 -1.41 2.94
C GLY A 84 -15.79 -0.17 2.27
N GLY A 85 -15.08 -0.26 1.13
CA GLY A 85 -14.23 0.88 0.72
C GLY A 85 -14.00 1.17 -0.76
N ILE A 86 -14.37 0.29 -1.68
CA ILE A 86 -14.24 0.57 -3.12
C ILE A 86 -15.65 0.54 -3.69
N GLU A 87 -16.15 1.70 -4.11
CA GLU A 87 -17.45 1.83 -4.76
C GLU A 87 -17.54 0.85 -5.93
N GLY A 88 -18.34 -0.20 -5.75
CA GLY A 88 -18.90 -1.03 -6.82
C GLY A 88 -17.90 -1.89 -7.61
N SER A 89 -18.17 -3.19 -7.66
CA SER A 89 -17.73 -4.10 -8.74
C SER A 89 -16.26 -4.55 -8.79
N ALA A 90 -15.52 -4.52 -7.67
CA ALA A 90 -14.27 -5.30 -7.62
C ALA A 90 -14.58 -6.79 -7.92
N PRO A 91 -13.91 -7.42 -8.91
CA PRO A 91 -14.11 -8.84 -9.21
C PRO A 91 -13.53 -9.69 -8.07
N ASN A 92 -13.90 -10.98 -8.04
CA ASN A 92 -13.18 -11.91 -7.18
C ASN A 92 -11.80 -12.19 -7.77
N PHE A 93 -10.78 -12.22 -6.92
CA PHE A 93 -9.41 -12.54 -7.31
C PHE A 93 -9.06 -13.95 -6.82
N ASN A 94 -8.50 -14.77 -7.71
CA ASN A 94 -8.04 -16.12 -7.36
C ASN A 94 -6.59 -16.12 -6.88
N THR A 95 -5.82 -15.09 -7.23
CA THR A 95 -4.41 -14.92 -6.86
C THR A 95 -4.12 -13.50 -6.39
N ASP A 96 -3.05 -13.33 -5.62
CA ASP A 96 -2.58 -12.01 -5.18
C ASP A 96 -2.16 -11.14 -6.38
N ASP A 97 -1.52 -11.74 -7.40
CA ASP A 97 -1.12 -11.04 -8.63
C ASP A 97 -2.33 -10.46 -9.39
N GLU A 98 -3.45 -11.20 -9.47
CA GLU A 98 -4.68 -10.71 -10.10
C GLU A 98 -5.23 -9.47 -9.39
N LEU A 99 -5.22 -9.48 -8.05
CA LEU A 99 -5.60 -8.33 -7.24
C LEU A 99 -4.70 -7.13 -7.53
N HIS A 100 -3.38 -7.32 -7.49
CA HIS A 100 -2.40 -6.22 -7.64
C HIS A 100 -2.51 -5.58 -9.02
N ALA A 101 -2.60 -6.41 -10.08
CA ALA A 101 -2.74 -5.94 -11.44
C ALA A 101 -4.06 -5.17 -11.65
N TRP A 102 -5.18 -5.69 -11.15
CA TRP A 102 -6.48 -5.01 -11.26
C TRP A 102 -6.45 -3.65 -10.55
N TYR A 103 -5.89 -3.60 -9.34
CA TYR A 103 -5.85 -2.38 -8.55
C TYR A 103 -5.00 -1.29 -9.23
N ARG A 104 -3.84 -1.65 -9.80
CA ARG A 104 -3.02 -0.72 -10.60
C ARG A 104 -3.76 -0.20 -11.82
N LYS A 105 -4.46 -1.07 -12.55
CA LYS A 105 -5.23 -0.67 -13.73
C LYS A 105 -6.31 0.36 -13.40
N ILE A 106 -7.03 0.16 -12.29
CA ILE A 106 -8.12 1.05 -11.89
C ILE A 106 -7.62 2.43 -11.47
N PHE A 107 -6.56 2.49 -10.67
CA PHE A 107 -6.14 3.74 -10.03
C PHE A 107 -4.97 4.45 -10.74
N LEU A 108 -4.14 3.72 -11.51
CA LEU A 108 -3.01 4.29 -12.26
C LEU A 108 -3.23 4.29 -13.78
N GLY A 109 -4.27 3.59 -14.28
CA GLY A 109 -4.55 3.49 -15.71
C GLY A 109 -3.54 2.64 -16.50
N LEU A 110 -2.79 1.78 -15.81
CA LEU A 110 -1.74 0.91 -16.38
C LEU A 110 -2.27 -0.43 -16.88
#